data_AF-A0A9J5WR28-F1
#
_entry.id   AF-A0A9J5WR28-F1
#
_cell.length_a   1.000
_cell.length_b   1.000
_cell.length_c   1.000
_cell.angle_alpha   90.00
_cell.angle_beta   90.00
_cell.angle_gamma   90.00
#
_symmetry.space_group_name_H-M   'P 1'
#
loop_
_entity.id
_entity.type
_entity.pdbx_description
1 polymer ?
#
loop_
_entity_poly.entity_id
_entity_poly.type
_entity_poly.pdbx_seq_one_letter_code
_entity_poly.pdbx_strand_id
1 'polypeptide(L)'
;MPLGGKSKSIGIWNGVIEKCEKKLTNWKSKYLSRGGRLTMVNSVLDAIPTYMMSVFPAPDNVIQRIDALRISFFWQGNEDKKKFHLVKWEEVIKNKKEGGLGIRNTKKQNKSLMLKWLWKFMTGENMLWREVIRGKYEMENRWMTKMVGNGMKVSFWEGRWIAQRTLKQLFPDLYTLSLQQNATVDRTGVELTS
;
A
#
# COMPACT_ATOMS: atom_id res chain seq x y z
N MET A 1 7.46 20.87 5.58
CA MET A 1 7.56 19.41 5.76
C MET A 1 8.23 19.19 7.11
N PRO A 2 7.64 18.49 8.10
CA PRO A 2 8.33 18.29 9.38
C PRO A 2 9.37 17.18 9.20
N LEU A 3 10.58 17.55 8.80
CA LEU A 3 11.74 16.68 8.87
C LEU A 3 12.10 16.54 10.36
N GLY A 4 11.54 15.53 11.04
CA GLY A 4 11.76 15.29 12.48
C GLY A 4 10.55 14.77 13.26
N GLY A 5 9.36 14.71 12.66
CA GLY A 5 8.18 14.10 13.32
C GLY A 5 8.30 12.58 13.39
N LYS A 6 7.76 11.96 14.46
CA LYS A 6 7.66 10.49 14.55
C LYS A 6 6.95 9.97 13.28
N SER A 7 7.57 9.09 12.50
CA SER A 7 7.08 8.64 11.18
C SER A 7 5.66 8.06 11.18
N LYS A 8 5.19 7.55 12.33
CA LYS A 8 3.83 7.02 12.54
C LYS A 8 2.86 8.04 13.15
N SER A 9 3.28 9.29 13.36
CA SER A 9 2.45 10.29 14.00
C SER A 9 1.29 10.70 13.10
N ILE A 10 0.10 10.67 13.68
CA ILE A 10 -1.15 11.08 13.02
C ILE A 10 -1.04 12.55 12.55
N GLY A 11 -0.30 13.38 13.28
CA GLY A 11 -0.12 14.80 12.98
C GLY A 11 0.48 15.09 11.60
N ILE A 12 1.31 14.20 11.04
CA ILE A 12 1.87 14.38 9.69
C ILE A 12 0.77 14.32 8.61
N TRP A 13 -0.31 13.59 8.89
CA TRP A 13 -1.44 13.39 7.97
C TRP A 13 -2.51 14.47 8.06
N ASN A 14 -2.50 15.30 9.12
CA ASN A 14 -3.50 16.37 9.28
C ASN A 14 -3.52 17.32 8.08
N GLY A 15 -2.35 17.76 7.59
CA GLY A 15 -2.28 18.63 6.42
C GLY A 15 -2.78 17.98 5.11
N VAL A 16 -2.81 16.64 5.02
CA VAL A 16 -3.42 15.92 3.89
C VAL A 16 -4.94 15.91 4.05
N ILE A 17 -5.43 15.62 5.25
CA ILE A 17 -6.85 15.57 5.59
C ILE A 17 -7.47 16.96 5.38
N GLU A 18 -6.85 18.02 5.91
CA GLU A 18 -7.29 19.41 5.74
C GLU A 18 -7.35 19.81 4.26
N LYS A 19 -6.40 19.35 3.43
CA LYS A 19 -6.44 19.58 1.98
C LYS A 19 -7.62 18.86 1.32
N CYS A 20 -7.92 17.63 1.72
CA CYS A 20 -9.11 16.92 1.26
C CYS A 20 -10.37 17.67 1.65
N GLU A 21 -10.51 18.05 2.92
CA GLU A 21 -11.66 18.81 3.44
C GLU A 21 -11.83 20.15 2.71
N LYS A 22 -10.75 20.92 2.55
CA LYS A 22 -10.77 22.19 1.82
C LYS A 22 -11.18 22.03 0.36
N LYS A 23 -10.84 20.91 -0.30
CA LYS A 23 -11.34 20.65 -1.66
C LYS A 23 -12.84 20.38 -1.65
N LEU A 24 -13.31 19.58 -0.69
CA LEU A 24 -14.72 19.25 -0.54
C LEU A 24 -15.60 20.47 -0.27
N THR A 25 -15.17 21.38 0.61
CA THR A 25 -15.94 22.60 0.94
C THR A 25 -16.01 23.57 -0.25
N ASN A 26 -14.92 23.73 -0.99
CA ASN A 26 -14.86 24.61 -2.16
C ASN A 26 -15.71 24.09 -3.34
N TRP A 27 -15.99 22.79 -3.37
CA TRP A 27 -16.80 22.22 -4.44
C TRP A 27 -18.27 22.32 -4.12
N LYS A 28 -19.01 22.97 -5.01
CA LYS A 28 -20.47 23.01 -4.96
C LYS A 28 -21.04 21.66 -5.41
N SER A 29 -20.86 20.63 -4.58
CA SER A 29 -21.31 19.25 -4.83
C SER A 29 -22.80 19.16 -5.18
N LYS A 30 -23.60 20.15 -4.74
CA LYS A 30 -25.01 20.34 -5.11
C LYS A 30 -25.26 20.38 -6.62
N TYR A 31 -24.31 20.85 -7.43
CA TYR A 31 -24.45 20.95 -8.89
C TYR A 31 -23.80 19.78 -9.64
N LEU A 32 -23.20 18.82 -8.91
CA LEU A 32 -22.53 17.68 -9.52
C LEU A 32 -23.43 16.44 -9.48
N SER A 33 -23.59 15.81 -10.64
CA SER A 33 -24.20 14.49 -10.75
C SER A 33 -23.39 13.45 -9.98
N ARG A 34 -24.00 12.29 -9.69
CA ARG A 34 -23.30 11.16 -9.04
C ARG A 34 -22.04 10.76 -9.82
N GLY A 35 -22.11 10.78 -11.15
CA GLY A 35 -20.95 10.53 -12.03
C GLY A 35 -19.87 11.61 -11.92
N GLY A 36 -20.24 12.88 -11.87
CA GLY A 36 -19.27 13.98 -11.66
C GLY A 36 -18.54 13.86 -10.31
N ARG A 37 -19.28 13.53 -9.24
CA ARG A 37 -18.71 13.28 -7.91
C ARG A 37 -17.75 12.09 -7.93
N LEU A 38 -18.13 10.99 -8.59
CA LEU A 38 -17.26 9.81 -8.76
C LEU A 38 -15.94 10.17 -9.44
N THR A 39 -16.01 10.91 -10.55
CA THR A 39 -14.83 11.36 -11.28
C THR A 39 -13.90 12.17 -10.39
N MET A 40 -14.44 13.07 -9.56
CA MET A 40 -13.62 13.89 -8.66
C MET A 40 -13.02 13.12 -7.49
N VAL A 41 -13.72 12.11 -6.97
CA VAL A 41 -13.13 11.18 -5.99
C VAL A 41 -11.88 10.54 -6.61
N ASN A 42 -12.03 9.99 -7.82
CA ASN A 42 -10.97 9.23 -8.50
C ASN A 42 -9.81 10.09 -9.00
N SER A 43 -10.08 11.31 -9.48
CA SER A 43 -9.05 12.17 -10.08
C SER A 43 -8.37 13.07 -9.04
N VAL A 44 -9.08 13.50 -7.99
CA VAL A 44 -8.56 14.49 -7.04
C VAL A 44 -8.38 13.90 -5.65
N LEU A 45 -9.43 13.37 -5.01
CA LEU A 45 -9.33 12.89 -3.62
C LEU A 45 -8.42 11.65 -3.47
N ASP A 46 -8.27 10.88 -4.54
CA ASP A 46 -7.26 9.82 -4.63
C ASP A 46 -5.84 10.36 -4.80
N ALA A 47 -5.66 11.45 -5.55
CA ALA A 47 -4.35 12.00 -5.86
C ALA A 47 -3.71 12.72 -4.67
N ILE A 48 -4.48 13.48 -3.90
CA ILE A 48 -4.00 14.27 -2.75
C ILE A 48 -3.17 13.43 -1.75
N PRO A 49 -3.65 12.29 -1.24
CA PRO A 49 -2.88 11.48 -0.29
C PRO A 49 -1.78 10.64 -0.95
N THR A 50 -1.79 10.48 -2.28
CA THR A 50 -0.91 9.53 -2.99
C THR A 50 0.58 9.79 -2.71
N TYR A 51 1.01 11.05 -2.71
CA TYR A 51 2.40 11.38 -2.40
C TYR A 51 2.77 10.94 -0.97
N MET A 52 1.99 11.33 0.04
CA MET A 52 2.28 10.96 1.43
C MET A 52 2.21 9.45 1.66
N MET A 53 1.24 8.77 1.04
CA MET A 53 1.14 7.30 1.05
C MET A 53 2.31 6.60 0.36
N SER A 54 3.01 7.27 -0.55
CA SER A 54 4.21 6.71 -1.18
C SER A 54 5.45 6.84 -0.31
N VAL A 55 5.46 7.76 0.67
CA VAL A 55 6.62 8.02 1.54
C VAL A 55 6.45 7.36 2.92
N PHE A 56 5.22 7.33 3.45
CA PHE A 56 4.93 6.82 4.79
C PHE A 56 3.79 5.80 4.77
N PRO A 57 3.87 4.76 5.64
CA PRO A 57 2.73 3.87 5.86
C PRO A 57 1.60 4.66 6.53
N ALA A 58 0.43 4.67 5.91
CA ALA A 58 -0.73 5.37 6.46
C ALA A 58 -1.32 4.54 7.61
N PRO A 59 -1.46 5.11 8.82
CA PRO A 59 -2.19 4.46 9.91
C PRO A 59 -3.65 4.19 9.51
N ASP A 60 -4.23 3.10 10.03
CA ASP A 60 -5.60 2.70 9.67
C ASP A 60 -6.65 3.79 9.98
N ASN A 61 -6.49 4.55 11.06
CA ASN A 61 -7.38 5.66 11.40
C ASN A 61 -7.33 6.82 10.38
N VAL A 62 -6.16 7.08 9.79
CA VAL A 62 -6.02 8.08 8.72
C VAL A 62 -6.71 7.60 7.45
N ILE A 63 -6.53 6.33 7.10
CA ILE A 63 -7.22 5.71 5.96
C ILE A 63 -8.73 5.82 6.14
N GLN A 64 -9.24 5.46 7.32
CA GLN A 64 -10.67 5.56 7.66
C GLN A 64 -11.19 7.00 7.55
N ARG A 65 -10.43 8.00 8.01
CA ARG A 65 -10.80 9.41 7.85
C ARG A 65 -10.86 9.85 6.39
N ILE A 66 -9.89 9.46 5.58
CA ILE A 66 -9.89 9.75 4.13
C ILE A 66 -11.09 9.08 3.45
N ASP A 67 -11.36 7.82 3.77
CA ASP A 67 -12.52 7.10 3.24
C ASP A 67 -13.83 7.76 3.68
N ALA A 68 -13.96 8.19 4.94
CA ALA A 68 -15.13 8.91 5.43
C ALA A 68 -15.41 10.18 4.60
N LEU A 69 -14.38 10.95 4.26
CA LEU A 69 -14.50 12.13 3.39
C LEU A 69 -14.94 11.78 1.96
N ARG A 70 -14.46 10.66 1.40
CA ARG A 70 -14.87 10.19 0.07
C ARG A 70 -16.32 9.71 0.07
N ILE A 71 -16.70 8.94 1.09
CA ILE A 71 -18.04 8.41 1.29
C ILE A 71 -19.04 9.56 1.44
N SER A 72 -18.76 10.51 2.34
CA SER A 72 -19.65 11.66 2.57
C SER A 72 -19.84 12.48 1.30
N PHE A 73 -18.76 12.78 0.59
CA PHE A 73 -18.84 13.53 -0.66
C PHE A 73 -19.62 12.79 -1.77
N PHE A 74 -19.38 11.49 -1.93
CA PHE A 74 -20.04 10.70 -2.96
C PHE A 74 -21.55 10.52 -2.70
N TRP A 75 -21.92 10.21 -1.45
CA TRP A 75 -23.31 9.92 -1.08
C TRP A 75 -24.15 11.17 -0.81
N GLN A 76 -23.61 12.09 -0.02
CA GLN A 76 -24.31 13.25 0.51
C GLN A 76 -24.00 14.48 -0.33
N GLY A 77 -22.72 14.70 -0.64
CA GLY A 77 -22.25 15.92 -1.25
C GLY A 77 -22.08 17.02 -0.19
N ASN A 78 -22.47 18.25 -0.53
CA ASN A 78 -22.32 19.43 0.33
C ASN A 78 -23.71 19.95 0.76
N GLU A 79 -24.65 19.03 0.94
CA GLU A 79 -26.01 19.31 1.43
C GLU A 79 -26.08 18.95 2.91
N ASP A 80 -26.70 19.81 3.72
CA ASP A 80 -26.86 19.59 5.17
C ASP A 80 -27.79 18.40 5.51
N LYS A 81 -28.54 17.90 4.51
CA LYS A 81 -29.41 16.73 4.68
C LYS A 81 -28.61 15.43 4.53
N LYS A 82 -28.59 14.64 5.60
CA LYS A 82 -27.99 13.31 5.62
C LYS A 82 -28.70 12.40 4.60
N LYS A 83 -27.99 11.99 3.54
CA LYS A 83 -28.47 11.00 2.56
C LYS A 83 -28.07 9.59 2.98
N PHE A 84 -28.97 8.63 2.75
CA PHE A 84 -28.72 7.22 3.05
C PHE A 84 -27.60 6.63 2.17
N HIS A 85 -26.73 5.84 2.78
CA HIS A 85 -25.72 5.04 2.09
C HIS A 85 -26.39 3.76 1.60
N LEU A 86 -26.78 3.73 0.33
CA LEU A 86 -27.55 2.63 -0.24
C LEU A 86 -26.75 1.32 -0.35
N VAL A 87 -25.42 1.43 -0.44
CA VAL A 87 -24.52 0.31 -0.65
C VAL A 87 -23.31 0.46 0.28
N LYS A 88 -22.85 -0.66 0.86
CA LYS A 88 -21.63 -0.71 1.66
C LYS A 88 -20.44 -0.18 0.86
N TRP A 89 -19.57 0.61 1.49
CA TRP A 89 -18.46 1.25 0.77
C TRP A 89 -17.52 0.24 0.12
N GLU A 90 -17.31 -0.91 0.78
CA GLU A 90 -16.47 -2.00 0.32
C GLU A 90 -16.94 -2.60 -1.01
N GLU A 91 -18.25 -2.58 -1.27
CA GLU A 91 -18.83 -3.01 -2.54
C GLU A 91 -18.68 -1.94 -3.62
N VAL A 92 -18.81 -0.66 -3.25
CA VAL A 92 -18.67 0.49 -4.16
C VAL A 92 -17.25 0.59 -4.72
N ILE A 93 -16.23 0.32 -3.90
CA ILE A 93 -14.81 0.43 -4.28
C ILE A 93 -14.27 -0.79 -5.05
N LYS A 94 -15.11 -1.81 -5.32
CA LYS A 94 -14.69 -2.93 -6.18
C LYS A 94 -14.40 -2.45 -7.60
N ASN A 95 -13.65 -3.26 -8.34
CA ASN A 95 -13.42 -2.97 -9.75
C ASN A 95 -14.73 -3.01 -10.53
N LYS A 96 -14.79 -2.28 -11.66
CA LYS A 96 -15.99 -2.29 -12.53
C LYS A 96 -16.37 -3.69 -13.02
N LYS A 97 -15.37 -4.55 -13.24
CA LYS A 97 -15.57 -5.97 -13.60
C LYS A 97 -16.23 -6.79 -12.50
N GLU A 98 -16.08 -6.37 -11.24
CA GLU A 98 -16.63 -7.02 -10.05
C GLU A 98 -17.92 -6.34 -9.57
N GLY A 99 -18.52 -5.46 -10.39
CA GLY A 99 -19.76 -4.74 -10.06
C GLY A 99 -19.59 -3.46 -9.24
N GLY A 100 -18.36 -3.03 -8.95
CA GLY A 100 -18.09 -1.77 -8.25
C GLY A 100 -17.98 -0.56 -9.19
N LEU A 101 -17.70 0.61 -8.63
CA LEU A 101 -17.58 1.87 -9.37
C LEU A 101 -16.16 2.17 -9.85
N GLY A 102 -15.18 1.31 -9.52
CA GLY A 102 -13.78 1.53 -9.85
C GLY A 102 -13.11 2.64 -9.04
N ILE A 103 -13.58 2.88 -7.82
CA ILE A 103 -12.91 3.75 -6.85
C ILE A 103 -11.73 2.99 -6.24
N ARG A 104 -10.56 3.64 -6.12
CA ARG A 104 -9.39 2.97 -5.54
C ARG A 104 -9.59 2.72 -4.04
N ASN A 105 -9.36 1.48 -3.63
CA ASN A 105 -9.25 1.12 -2.22
C ASN A 105 -7.96 1.72 -1.62
N THR A 106 -8.10 2.69 -0.71
CA THR A 106 -6.99 3.44 -0.11
C THR A 106 -6.00 2.53 0.62
N LYS A 107 -6.49 1.51 1.33
CA LYS A 107 -5.63 0.56 2.06
C LYS A 107 -4.78 -0.28 1.11
N LYS A 108 -5.38 -0.80 0.04
CA LYS A 108 -4.65 -1.53 -1.00
C LYS A 108 -3.66 -0.60 -1.73
N GLN A 109 -4.05 0.64 -2.01
CA GLN A 109 -3.18 1.64 -2.66
C GLN A 109 -1.95 1.98 -1.80
N ASN A 110 -2.11 2.22 -0.49
CA ASN A 110 -0.96 2.51 0.37
C ASN A 110 0.00 1.30 0.42
N LYS A 111 -0.52 0.08 0.61
CA LYS A 111 0.30 -1.13 0.57
C LYS A 111 1.05 -1.31 -0.74
N SER A 112 0.37 -1.13 -1.89
CA SER A 112 1.01 -1.29 -3.19
C SER A 112 2.08 -0.23 -3.46
N LEU A 113 1.89 1.02 -3.02
CA LEU A 113 2.90 2.06 -3.12
C LEU A 113 4.14 1.74 -2.27
N MET A 114 3.95 1.24 -1.05
CA MET A 114 5.08 0.82 -0.20
C MET A 114 5.84 -0.36 -0.83
N LEU A 115 5.11 -1.34 -1.37
CA LEU A 115 5.71 -2.48 -2.07
C LEU A 115 6.46 -2.06 -3.33
N LYS A 116 5.96 -1.07 -4.09
CA LYS A 116 6.65 -0.52 -5.26
C LYS A 116 8.04 0.03 -4.91
N TRP A 117 8.17 0.73 -3.78
CA TRP A 117 9.46 1.25 -3.32
C TRP A 117 10.38 0.13 -2.83
N LEU A 118 9.83 -0.86 -2.13
CA LEU A 118 10.58 -2.04 -1.72
C LEU A 118 11.11 -2.80 -2.94
N TRP A 119 10.28 -2.99 -3.96
CA TRP A 119 10.67 -3.59 -5.24
C TRP A 119 11.80 -2.80 -5.89
N LYS A 120 11.64 -1.49 -6.07
CA LYS A 120 12.70 -0.62 -6.62
C LYS A 120 14.00 -0.67 -5.84
N PHE A 121 13.93 -0.81 -4.51
CA PHE A 121 15.12 -0.95 -3.67
C PHE A 121 15.83 -2.30 -3.90
N MET A 122 15.08 -3.37 -4.17
CA MET A 122 15.64 -4.71 -4.43
C MET A 122 16.18 -4.86 -5.85
N THR A 123 15.46 -4.35 -6.86
CA THR A 123 15.79 -4.54 -8.29
C THR A 123 16.56 -3.39 -8.92
N GLY A 124 16.54 -2.20 -8.32
CA GLY A 124 17.16 -1.01 -8.91
C GLY A 124 18.68 -1.05 -8.84
N GLU A 125 19.34 -1.22 -9.98
CA GLU A 125 20.79 -1.05 -10.12
C GLU A 125 21.17 0.45 -10.06
N ASN A 126 22.29 0.76 -9.40
CA ASN A 126 22.99 2.05 -9.44
C ASN A 126 22.16 3.32 -9.12
N MET A 127 21.37 3.32 -8.05
CA MET A 127 20.66 4.52 -7.58
C MET A 127 21.27 5.11 -6.31
N LEU A 128 21.70 6.38 -6.34
CA LEU A 128 22.34 7.07 -5.19
C LEU A 128 21.51 7.00 -3.89
N TRP A 129 20.19 7.17 -3.96
CA TRP A 129 19.32 7.10 -2.78
C TRP A 129 19.34 5.70 -2.12
N ARG A 130 19.55 4.63 -2.91
CA ARG A 130 19.69 3.26 -2.41
C ARG A 130 20.99 3.12 -1.64
N GLU A 131 22.09 3.69 -2.13
CA GLU A 131 23.40 3.69 -1.47
C GLU A 131 23.35 4.46 -0.15
N VAL A 132 22.71 5.63 -0.13
CA VAL A 132 22.51 6.42 1.10
C VAL A 132 21.72 5.63 2.14
N ILE A 133 20.64 4.94 1.73
CA ILE A 133 19.86 4.09 2.65
C ILE A 133 20.70 2.89 3.11
N ARG A 134 21.45 2.24 2.22
CA ARG A 134 22.34 1.11 2.57
C ARG A 134 23.39 1.53 3.59
N GLY A 135 24.05 2.67 3.39
CA GLY A 135 25.06 3.21 4.29
C GLY A 135 24.46 3.65 5.64
N LYS A 136 23.35 4.40 5.61
CA LYS A 136 22.71 4.91 6.84
C LYS A 136 22.21 3.81 7.77
N TYR A 137 21.67 2.73 7.22
CA TYR A 137 21.08 1.63 8.00
C TYR A 137 21.98 0.39 8.04
N GLU A 138 23.25 0.50 7.66
CA GLU A 138 24.25 -0.59 7.69
C GLU A 138 23.72 -1.89 7.05
N MET A 139 23.06 -1.75 5.91
CA MET A 139 22.27 -2.82 5.29
C MET A 139 23.10 -3.83 4.49
N GLU A 140 24.43 -3.82 4.63
CA GLU A 140 25.28 -4.72 3.83
C GLU A 140 24.95 -6.19 4.01
N ASN A 141 24.31 -6.62 5.11
CA ASN A 141 23.99 -8.03 5.33
C ASN A 141 22.71 -8.32 6.15
N ARG A 142 21.81 -7.36 6.41
CA ARG A 142 20.67 -7.58 7.35
C ARG A 142 19.30 -7.80 6.69
N TRP A 143 19.08 -7.30 5.48
CA TRP A 143 17.76 -7.32 4.82
C TRP A 143 17.71 -8.10 3.51
N MET A 144 18.83 -8.19 2.78
CA MET A 144 18.98 -9.14 1.69
C MET A 144 19.54 -10.43 2.27
N THR A 145 18.79 -11.52 2.15
CA THR A 145 19.46 -12.81 2.12
C THR A 145 19.76 -13.16 0.67
N LYS A 146 20.97 -13.65 0.43
CA LYS A 146 21.52 -14.24 -0.81
C LYS A 146 20.61 -14.10 -2.04
N MET A 147 21.08 -13.34 -3.02
CA MET A 147 20.54 -13.35 -4.38
C MET A 147 20.29 -14.81 -4.80
N VAL A 148 19.02 -15.15 -5.06
CA VAL A 148 18.60 -16.53 -5.29
C VAL A 148 19.16 -17.09 -6.60
N GLY A 149 19.50 -16.20 -7.55
CA GLY A 149 20.05 -16.58 -8.85
C GLY A 149 19.10 -17.53 -9.58
N ASN A 150 19.63 -18.60 -10.17
CA ASN A 150 18.84 -19.66 -10.80
C ASN A 150 18.14 -20.61 -9.82
N GLY A 151 18.13 -20.31 -8.52
CA GLY A 151 17.41 -21.09 -7.50
C GLY A 151 17.99 -22.47 -7.20
N MET A 152 19.02 -22.94 -7.90
CA MET A 152 19.57 -24.29 -7.75
C MET A 152 20.40 -24.49 -6.48
N LYS A 153 21.00 -23.41 -5.94
CA LYS A 153 21.90 -23.45 -4.77
C LYS A 153 21.28 -22.90 -3.49
N VAL A 154 20.00 -22.54 -3.52
CA VAL A 154 19.30 -21.94 -2.39
C VAL A 154 18.23 -22.90 -1.90
N SER A 155 18.37 -23.36 -0.65
CA SER A 155 17.33 -24.17 0.02
C SER A 155 16.10 -23.30 0.26
N PHE A 156 14.92 -23.81 -0.12
CA PHE A 156 13.66 -23.09 0.06
C PHE A 156 13.32 -22.94 1.54
N TRP A 157 13.40 -24.00 2.34
CA TRP A 157 13.00 -23.93 3.75
C TRP A 157 14.11 -23.48 4.70
N GLU A 158 15.33 -23.86 4.40
CA GLU A 158 16.49 -23.66 5.28
C GLU A 158 17.38 -22.49 4.84
N GLY A 159 17.15 -21.98 3.63
CA GLY A 159 17.69 -20.70 3.21
C GLY A 159 17.28 -19.62 4.20
N ARG A 160 18.18 -18.68 4.48
CA ARG A 160 17.81 -17.45 5.18
C ARG A 160 17.00 -16.61 4.19
N TRP A 161 15.90 -16.01 4.64
CA TRP A 161 14.97 -15.25 3.81
C TRP A 161 14.73 -13.88 4.41
N ILE A 162 13.53 -13.60 4.89
CA ILE A 162 13.16 -12.29 5.42
C ILE A 162 13.86 -12.11 6.77
N ALA A 163 14.55 -10.97 6.94
CA ALA A 163 15.21 -10.58 8.19
C ALA A 163 16.18 -11.64 8.75
N GLN A 164 16.93 -12.31 7.87
CA GLN A 164 17.91 -13.35 8.22
C GLN A 164 17.34 -14.61 8.90
N ARG A 165 16.01 -14.80 8.87
CA ARG A 165 15.34 -16.00 9.38
C ARG A 165 14.99 -16.97 8.26
N THR A 166 14.92 -18.25 8.57
CA THR A 166 14.53 -19.28 7.59
C THR A 166 13.01 -19.41 7.50
N LEU A 167 12.48 -19.86 6.36
CA LEU A 167 11.03 -20.08 6.24
C LEU A 167 10.55 -21.17 7.21
N LYS A 168 11.40 -22.16 7.52
CA LYS A 168 11.18 -23.16 8.58
C LYS A 168 10.94 -22.53 9.95
N GLN A 169 11.70 -21.48 10.30
CA GLN A 169 11.53 -20.77 11.58
C GLN A 169 10.29 -19.89 11.61
N LEU A 170 9.89 -19.34 10.46
CA LEU A 170 8.74 -18.44 10.36
C LEU A 170 7.41 -19.21 10.26
N PHE A 171 7.42 -20.40 9.65
CA PHE A 171 6.23 -21.22 9.39
C PHE A 171 6.51 -22.70 9.72
N PRO A 172 6.72 -23.05 11.01
CA PRO A 172 7.09 -24.40 11.41
C PRO A 172 6.03 -25.45 11.06
N ASP A 173 4.74 -25.12 11.19
CA ASP A 173 3.64 -26.04 10.86
C ASP A 173 3.62 -26.36 9.36
N LEU A 174 3.81 -25.35 8.51
CA LEU A 174 3.85 -25.54 7.07
C LEU A 174 5.10 -26.33 6.63
N TYR A 175 6.22 -26.15 7.32
CA TYR A 175 7.43 -26.97 7.11
C TYR A 175 7.16 -28.44 7.42
N THR A 176 6.52 -28.75 8.55
CA THR A 176 6.18 -30.15 8.92
C THR A 176 5.25 -30.82 7.93
N LEU A 177 4.33 -30.07 7.32
CA LEU A 177 3.39 -30.57 6.31
C LEU A 177 3.99 -30.60 4.89
N SER A 178 5.16 -30.01 4.67
CA SER A 178 5.78 -29.96 3.35
C SER A 178 6.40 -31.31 2.98
N LEU A 179 6.08 -31.81 1.78
CA LEU A 179 6.74 -32.98 1.19
C LEU A 179 8.15 -32.65 0.65
N GLN A 180 8.49 -31.36 0.54
CA GLN A 180 9.71 -30.85 -0.11
C GLN A 180 10.58 -30.04 0.87
N GLN A 181 10.77 -30.53 2.08
CA GLN A 181 11.52 -29.83 3.14
C GLN A 181 12.97 -29.49 2.74
N ASN A 182 13.61 -30.32 1.92
CA ASN A 182 15.00 -30.13 1.47
C ASN A 182 15.10 -29.62 0.02
N ALA A 183 13.99 -29.16 -0.56
CA ALA A 183 14.00 -28.69 -1.94
C ALA A 183 14.70 -27.34 -2.09
N THR A 184 15.32 -27.15 -3.24
CA THR A 184 15.88 -25.87 -3.67
C THR A 184 14.81 -25.03 -4.34
N VAL A 185 14.98 -23.71 -4.36
CA VAL A 185 13.96 -22.76 -4.88
C VAL A 185 13.54 -23.10 -6.31
N ASP A 186 14.49 -23.51 -7.15
CA ASP A 186 14.26 -23.99 -8.52
C ASP A 186 13.26 -25.17 -8.58
N ARG A 187 13.43 -26.16 -7.69
CA ARG A 187 12.58 -27.36 -7.64
C ARG A 187 11.20 -27.12 -7.02
N THR A 188 11.03 -26.04 -6.26
CA THR A 188 9.76 -25.71 -5.62
C THR A 188 8.73 -25.04 -6.54
N GLY A 189 9.03 -24.90 -7.85
CA GLY A 189 8.06 -24.44 -8.85
C GLY A 189 7.67 -22.97 -8.74
N VAL A 190 8.39 -22.17 -7.94
CA VAL A 190 8.20 -20.72 -7.92
C VAL A 190 9.04 -20.13 -9.05
N GLU A 191 8.49 -20.13 -10.26
CA GLU A 191 9.00 -19.33 -11.37
C GLU A 191 8.91 -17.84 -10.99
N LEU A 192 9.90 -17.34 -10.25
CA LEU A 192 10.16 -15.92 -10.13
C LEU A 192 10.98 -15.52 -11.35
N THR A 193 10.30 -15.40 -12.48
CA THR A 193 10.89 -15.02 -13.76
C THR A 193 11.40 -13.58 -13.76
N SER A 194 12.66 -13.48 -14.15
CA SER A 194 13.34 -12.48 -15.00
C SER A 194 13.04 -11.00 -14.83
#